data_AF-A0A085LTB0-F1
#
_entry.id   AF-A0A085LTB0-F1
#
_cell.length_a   1.000
_cell.length_b   1.000
_cell.length_c   1.000
_cell.angle_alpha   90.00
_cell.angle_beta   90.00
_cell.angle_gamma   90.00
#
_symmetry.space_group_name_H-M   'P 1'
#
loop_
_entity.id
_entity.type
_entity.pdbx_description
1 polymer ?
#
loop_
_entity_poly.entity_id
_entity_poly.type
_entity_poly.pdbx_seq_one_letter_code
_entity_poly.pdbx_strand_id
1 'polypeptide(L)'
;MNLHLQGDSLNLIKTKAVISAFVLKLVIYKRNLGLGEFCQLPLLAALKKNAEVADDDILVYCHHLEMLRADLVKRFSDILSMKIAGWAVDPFCNVEEPETELQEE
;
A
#
# COMPACT_ATOMS: atom_id res chain seq x y z
N MET A 1 -3.98 29.16 -0.83
CA MET A 1 -4.20 27.72 -1.03
C MET A 1 -4.49 27.48 -2.52
N ASN A 2 -3.67 26.68 -3.22
CA ASN A 2 -3.77 26.55 -4.67
C ASN A 2 -4.75 25.41 -5.04
N LEU A 3 -5.94 25.77 -5.53
CA LEU A 3 -7.03 24.84 -5.84
C LEU A 3 -6.63 23.78 -6.89
N HIS A 4 -5.59 24.02 -7.69
CA HIS A 4 -5.06 23.09 -8.68
C HIS A 4 -4.37 21.84 -8.06
N LEU A 5 -3.93 21.93 -6.80
CA LEU A 5 -3.46 20.77 -6.02
C LEU A 5 -4.61 20.06 -5.28
N GLN A 6 -5.81 20.65 -5.31
CA GLN A 6 -7.01 20.23 -4.61
C GLN A 6 -7.99 19.47 -5.54
N GLY A 7 -7.49 19.00 -6.68
CA GLY A 7 -8.24 18.08 -7.55
C GLY A 7 -8.54 16.78 -6.81
N ASP A 8 -9.81 16.39 -6.81
CA ASP A 8 -10.30 15.13 -6.25
C ASP A 8 -9.72 13.88 -6.96
N SER A 9 -8.92 14.09 -8.01
CA SER A 9 -8.17 13.08 -8.76
C SER A 9 -6.84 12.75 -8.06
N LEU A 10 -6.78 11.57 -7.43
CA LEU A 10 -5.56 10.81 -7.10
C LEU A 10 -4.23 11.60 -7.11
N ASN A 11 -3.82 12.14 -5.95
CA ASN A 11 -2.50 12.76 -5.80
C ASN A 11 -1.41 11.71 -5.51
N LEU A 12 -0.15 12.12 -5.55
CA LEU A 12 0.99 11.21 -5.38
C LEU A 12 1.04 10.57 -3.98
N ILE A 13 0.53 11.27 -2.95
CA ILE A 13 0.39 10.74 -1.58
C ILE A 13 -0.63 9.60 -1.56
N LYS A 14 -1.83 9.81 -2.12
CA LYS A 14 -2.88 8.79 -2.25
C LYS A 14 -2.38 7.59 -3.06
N THR A 15 -1.68 7.85 -4.17
CA THR A 15 -1.09 6.81 -5.01
C THR A 15 -0.09 5.95 -4.23
N LYS A 16 0.82 6.59 -3.49
CA LYS A 16 1.78 5.88 -2.63
C LYS A 16 1.07 5.01 -1.60
N ALA A 17 0.04 5.55 -0.94
CA ALA A 17 -0.72 4.81 0.06
C ALA A 17 -1.42 3.57 -0.52
N VAL A 18 -2.07 3.71 -1.68
CA VAL A 18 -2.76 2.61 -2.37
C VAL A 18 -1.78 1.52 -2.80
N ILE A 19 -0.66 1.89 -3.43
CA ILE A 19 0.35 0.91 -3.88
C ILE A 19 0.97 0.20 -2.67
N SER A 20 1.33 0.93 -1.61
CA SER A 20 1.91 0.36 -0.39
C SER A 20 0.94 -0.64 0.27
N ALA A 21 -0.34 -0.26 0.39
CA ALA A 21 -1.37 -1.13 0.95
C ALA A 21 -1.58 -2.38 0.08
N PHE A 22 -1.58 -2.24 -1.24
CA PHE A 22 -1.74 -3.36 -2.16
C PHE A 22 -0.57 -4.35 -2.08
N VAL A 23 0.67 -3.86 -2.07
CA VAL A 23 1.88 -4.68 -1.88
C VAL A 23 1.82 -5.45 -0.56
N LEU A 24 1.41 -4.81 0.53
CA LEU A 24 1.23 -5.47 1.83
C LEU A 24 0.12 -6.53 1.77
N LYS A 25 -0.97 -6.24 1.06
CA LYS A 25 -2.11 -7.16 0.91
C LYS A 25 -1.70 -8.47 0.22
N LEU A 26 -0.78 -8.41 -0.74
CA LEU A 26 -0.25 -9.62 -1.39
C LEU A 26 0.49 -10.55 -0.42
N VAL A 27 1.23 -9.98 0.55
CA VAL A 27 1.89 -10.76 1.62
C VAL A 27 0.85 -11.48 2.47
N ILE A 28 -0.22 -10.76 2.85
CA ILE A 28 -1.32 -11.32 3.64
C ILE A 28 -2.01 -12.44 2.87
N TYR A 29 -2.32 -12.23 1.59
CA TYR A 29 -2.97 -13.24 0.77
C TYR A 29 -2.12 -14.50 0.63
N LYS A 30 -0.81 -14.36 0.39
CA LYS A 30 0.10 -15.50 0.33
C LYS A 30 0.13 -16.27 1.65
N ARG A 31 0.25 -15.56 2.79
CA ARG A 31 0.24 -16.19 4.12
C ARG A 31 -1.04 -16.97 4.35
N ASN A 32 -2.19 -16.36 4.06
CA ASN A 32 -3.50 -16.95 4.34
C ASN A 32 -3.75 -18.16 3.45
N LEU A 33 -3.40 -18.10 2.16
CA LEU A 33 -3.44 -19.27 1.29
C LEU A 33 -2.56 -20.42 1.79
N GLY A 34 -1.35 -20.11 2.26
CA GLY A 34 -0.46 -21.10 2.86
C GLY A 34 -1.00 -21.74 4.15
N LEU A 35 -1.95 -21.08 4.82
CA LEU A 35 -2.67 -21.60 6.00
C LEU A 35 -4.01 -22.27 5.63
N GLY A 36 -4.37 -22.34 4.35
CA GLY A 36 -5.67 -22.87 3.91
C GLY A 36 -6.84 -21.90 4.15
N GLU A 37 -6.57 -20.61 4.33
CA GLU A 37 -7.59 -19.56 4.47
C GLU A 37 -7.84 -18.87 3.12
N PHE A 38 -9.07 -19.00 2.61
CA PHE A 38 -9.43 -18.54 1.27
C PHE A 38 -10.42 -17.36 1.24
N CYS A 39 -10.74 -16.76 2.38
CA CYS A 39 -11.81 -15.76 2.48
C CYS A 39 -11.57 -14.50 1.63
N GLN A 40 -10.31 -14.19 1.27
CA GLN A 40 -9.99 -13.06 0.41
C GLN A 40 -10.12 -13.38 -1.10
N LEU A 41 -10.26 -14.67 -1.46
CA LEU A 41 -10.39 -15.16 -2.84
C LEU A 41 -11.59 -16.13 -2.95
N PRO A 42 -12.84 -15.61 -2.97
CA PRO A 42 -14.05 -16.44 -2.91
C PRO A 42 -14.16 -17.47 -4.04
N LEU A 43 -13.65 -17.14 -5.24
CA LEU A 43 -13.61 -18.07 -6.36
C LEU A 43 -12.67 -19.24 -6.09
N LEU A 44 -11.46 -18.96 -5.58
CA LEU A 44 -10.51 -20.02 -5.22
C LEU A 44 -11.03 -20.87 -4.07
N ALA A 45 -11.73 -20.26 -3.09
CA ALA A 45 -12.41 -20.98 -2.02
C ALA A 45 -13.46 -21.96 -2.56
N ALA A 46 -14.26 -21.53 -3.55
CA ALA A 46 -15.27 -22.38 -4.17
C ALA A 46 -14.64 -23.55 -4.93
N LEU A 47 -13.60 -23.29 -5.73
CA LEU A 47 -12.86 -24.33 -6.45
C LEU A 47 -12.22 -25.34 -5.49
N LYS A 48 -11.62 -24.86 -4.39
CA LYS A 48 -11.03 -25.73 -3.37
C LYS A 48 -12.09 -26.62 -2.71
N LYS A 49 -13.26 -26.07 -2.40
CA LYS A 49 -14.40 -26.81 -1.83
C LYS A 49 -14.90 -27.92 -2.77
N ASN A 50 -14.87 -27.68 -4.08
CA ASN A 50 -15.26 -28.65 -5.09
C ASN A 50 -14.16 -29.67 -5.44
N ALA A 51 -13.01 -29.63 -4.74
CA ALA A 51 -11.83 -30.44 -5.06
C ALA A 51 -11.28 -30.23 -6.48
N GLU A 52 -11.54 -29.06 -7.08
CA GLU A 52 -11.06 -28.69 -8.42
C GLU A 52 -9.62 -28.13 -8.39
N VAL A 53 -9.07 -27.89 -7.20
CA VAL A 53 -7.74 -27.31 -6.98
C VAL A 53 -6.98 -28.16 -5.96
N ALA A 54 -5.84 -28.71 -6.38
CA ALA A 54 -4.97 -29.50 -5.52
C ALA A 54 -4.19 -28.60 -4.54
N ASP A 55 -3.59 -29.18 -3.50
CA ASP A 55 -2.73 -28.42 -2.58
C ASP A 55 -1.49 -27.87 -3.29
N ASP A 56 -0.94 -28.64 -4.25
CA ASP A 56 0.21 -28.21 -5.07
C ASP A 56 -0.13 -26.95 -5.90
N ASP A 57 -1.36 -26.85 -6.40
CA ASP A 57 -1.82 -25.65 -7.12
C ASP A 57 -1.84 -24.42 -6.19
N ILE A 58 -2.18 -24.59 -4.91
CA ILE A 58 -2.14 -23.50 -3.92
C ILE A 58 -0.70 -23.02 -3.70
N LEU A 59 0.28 -23.93 -3.69
CA LEU A 59 1.70 -23.55 -3.61
C LEU A 59 2.13 -22.72 -4.82
N VAL A 60 1.67 -23.08 -6.02
CA VAL A 60 1.90 -22.31 -7.24
C VAL A 60 1.28 -20.92 -7.15
N TYR A 61 0.03 -20.80 -6.67
CA TYR A 61 -0.61 -19.49 -6.41
C TYR A 61 0.17 -18.65 -5.39
N CYS A 62 0.64 -19.24 -4.30
CA CYS A 62 1.49 -18.57 -3.32
C CYS A 62 2.79 -18.05 -3.94
N HIS A 63 3.40 -18.82 -4.84
CA HIS A 63 4.58 -18.39 -5.59
C HIS A 63 4.25 -17.22 -6.53
N HIS A 64 3.14 -17.28 -7.25
CA HIS A 64 2.69 -16.19 -8.12
C HIS A 64 2.41 -14.89 -7.36
N LEU A 65 1.83 -14.96 -6.15
CA LEU A 65 1.63 -13.78 -5.30
C LEU A 65 2.97 -13.15 -4.89
N GLU A 66 3.99 -13.96 -4.58
CA GLU A 66 5.34 -13.46 -4.28
C GLU A 66 5.97 -12.79 -5.50
N MET A 67 5.87 -13.41 -6.67
CA MET A 67 6.40 -12.85 -7.92
C MET A 67 5.70 -11.54 -8.29
N LEU A 68 4.38 -11.49 -8.16
CA LEU A 68 3.60 -10.26 -8.38
C LEU A 68 4.01 -9.16 -7.41
N ARG A 69 4.20 -9.48 -6.13
CA ARG A 69 4.68 -8.53 -5.13
C ARG A 69 6.07 -7.99 -5.51
N ALA A 70 7.01 -8.87 -5.88
CA ALA A 70 8.35 -8.48 -6.26
C ALA A 70 8.35 -7.57 -7.50
N ASP A 71 7.52 -7.88 -8.51
CA ASP A 71 7.35 -7.05 -9.69
C ASP A 71 6.78 -5.67 -9.35
N LEU A 72 5.74 -5.60 -8.52
CA LEU A 72 5.14 -4.32 -8.11
C LEU A 72 6.09 -3.46 -7.28
N VAL A 73 6.85 -4.06 -6.35
CA VAL A 73 7.87 -3.35 -5.58
C VAL A 73 8.94 -2.78 -6.50
N LYS A 74 9.37 -3.55 -7.50
CA LYS A 74 10.35 -3.10 -8.49
C LYS A 74 9.79 -1.99 -9.39
N ARG A 75 8.55 -2.16 -9.88
CA ARG A 75 7.90 -1.23 -10.81
C ARG A 75 7.59 0.12 -10.19
N PHE A 76 7.23 0.13 -8.90
CA PHE A 76 6.83 1.33 -8.17
C PHE A 76 7.86 1.74 -7.10
N SER A 77 9.13 1.38 -7.29
CA SER A 77 10.18 1.65 -6.30
C SER A 77 10.35 3.14 -6.02
N ASP A 78 10.17 3.98 -7.04
CA ASP A 78 10.19 5.44 -6.97
C ASP A 78 9.06 5.98 -6.08
N ILE A 79 7.82 5.53 -6.30
CA ILE A 79 6.65 5.94 -5.51
C ILE A 79 6.75 5.41 -4.07
N LEU A 80 7.19 4.16 -3.90
CA LEU A 80 7.34 3.53 -2.59
C LEU A 80 8.44 4.21 -1.75
N SER A 81 9.56 4.61 -2.37
CA SER A 81 10.67 5.29 -1.69
C SER A 81 10.46 6.80 -1.52
N MET A 82 9.48 7.40 -2.19
CA MET A 82 9.20 8.83 -2.13
C MET A 82 9.01 9.33 -0.68
N LYS A 83 9.77 10.34 -0.26
CA LYS A 83 9.57 11.00 1.02
C LYS A 83 8.47 12.05 0.91
N ILE A 84 7.47 11.98 1.78
CA ILE A 84 6.39 12.98 1.84
C ILE A 84 6.79 13.97 2.94
N ALA A 85 6.92 15.25 2.58
CA ALA A 85 7.21 16.29 3.56
C ALA A 85 5.99 16.53 4.47
N GLY A 86 6.23 16.85 5.75
CA GLY A 86 5.15 17.08 6.73
C GLY A 86 4.13 18.12 6.26
N TRP A 87 4.61 19.24 5.70
CA TRP A 87 3.77 20.29 5.13
C TRP A 87 2.86 19.84 3.99
N ALA A 88 3.23 18.77 3.27
CA ALA A 88 2.43 18.22 2.17
C ALA A 88 1.28 17.33 2.67
N VAL A 89 1.37 16.86 3.92
CA VAL A 89 0.30 16.11 4.61
C VAL A 89 -0.57 17.07 5.41
N ASP A 90 0.07 17.93 6.20
CA ASP A 90 -0.56 18.98 6.97
C ASP A 90 0.28 20.27 6.83
N PRO A 91 -0.21 21.25 6.04
CA PRO A 91 0.49 22.53 5.85
C PRO A 91 0.75 23.31 7.13
N PHE A 92 0.05 23.00 8.23
CA PHE A 92 0.18 23.69 9.51
C PHE A 92 1.08 22.95 10.50
N CYS A 93 1.59 21.76 10.15
CA CYS A 93 2.27 20.87 11.09
C CYS A 93 3.68 21.32 11.54
N ASN A 94 4.14 22.54 11.22
CA ASN A 94 5.49 22.99 11.53
C ASN A 94 5.58 24.49 11.86
N VAL A 95 4.63 25.01 12.64
CA VAL A 95 4.92 26.20 13.44
C VAL A 95 5.53 25.70 14.74
N GLU A 96 6.84 25.39 14.73
CA GLU A 96 7.60 25.71 15.94
C GLU A 96 7.33 27.21 16.15
N GLU A 97 6.65 27.55 17.24
CA GLU A 97 6.47 28.95 17.62
C GLU A 97 7.85 29.59 17.49
N PRO A 98 8.03 30.63 16.65
CA PRO A 98 9.29 31.34 16.67
C PRO A 98 9.46 31.78 18.13
N GLU A 99 10.55 31.35 18.78
CA GLU A 99 10.95 31.92 20.05
C GLU A 99 10.95 33.43 19.85
N THR A 100 9.91 34.09 20.36
CA THR A 100 9.80 35.54 20.30
C THR A 100 10.86 36.06 21.25
N GLU A 101 12.10 36.17 20.79
CA GLU A 101 13.06 37.10 21.37
C GLU A 101 12.49 38.50 21.09
N LEU A 102 11.60 38.94 21.97
CA LEU A 102 11.18 40.33 22.06
C LEU A 102 12.44 41.14 22.35
N GLN A 103 12.98 41.81 21.33
CA GLN A 103 13.96 42.86 21.53
C GLN A 103 13.25 44.00 22.27
N GLU A 104 13.48 44.11 23.58
CA GLU A 104 13.10 45.27 24.37
C GLU A 104 13.89 46.49 23.85
N GLU A 105 13.17 47.58 23.54
CA GLU A 105 13.73 48.90 23.17
C GLU A 105 14.45 49.58 24.34
#